data_AF-A0AB33T718-F1
#
_entry.id   AF-A0AB33T718-F1
#
_cell.length_a   1.000
_cell.length_b   1.000
_cell.length_c   1.000
_cell.angle_alpha   90.00
_cell.angle_beta   90.00
_cell.angle_gamma   90.00
#
_symmetry.space_group_name_H-M   'P 1'
#
loop_
_entity.id
_entity.type
_entity.pdbx_description
1 polymer ?
#
loop_
_entity_poly.entity_id
_entity_poly.type
_entity_poly.pdbx_seq_one_letter_code
_entity_poly.pdbx_strand_id
1 'polypeptide(L)'
;MSEHRVYIDKQTPSVYQGLSKTAAELRARAADTGLSRTTLELVNIRVSQLNRCLFCLDLHTRVALEEGESAQRIAVLPVWQEAELFSDVERAALTIAEAVTEVTDHHLTDEQYTAVREHLSDDQVSVLVWSAIMINTFNRISILSRHPIKRR
;
A
#
# COMPACT_ATOMS: atom_id res chain seq x y z
N MET A 1 30.66 10.13 -11.19
CA MET A 1 30.50 10.85 -9.91
C MET A 1 29.07 10.64 -9.45
N SER A 2 28.86 9.95 -8.33
CA SER A 2 27.53 9.66 -7.79
C SER A 2 26.94 10.96 -7.25
N GLU A 3 26.22 11.70 -8.08
CA GLU A 3 25.35 12.77 -7.57
C GLU A 3 24.21 12.09 -6.80
N HIS A 4 24.33 12.08 -5.47
CA HIS A 4 23.24 11.73 -4.58
C HIS A 4 22.02 12.57 -4.98
N ARG A 5 20.91 11.92 -5.33
CA ARG A 5 19.64 12.63 -5.53
C ARG A 5 19.23 13.30 -4.23
N VAL A 6 18.58 14.45 -4.34
CA VAL A 6 17.99 15.14 -3.19
C VAL A 6 16.98 14.20 -2.53
N TYR A 7 17.21 13.87 -1.26
CA TYR A 7 16.23 13.15 -0.45
C TYR A 7 15.19 14.15 0.02
N ILE A 8 14.08 14.25 -0.68
CA ILE A 8 13.08 15.31 -0.43
C ILE A 8 12.45 15.20 0.96
N ASP A 9 12.41 13.99 1.54
CA ASP A 9 12.01 13.75 2.93
C ASP A 9 13.02 14.32 3.95
N LYS A 10 14.30 14.42 3.58
CA LYS A 10 15.35 15.04 4.41
C LYS A 10 15.48 16.53 4.17
N GLN A 11 15.28 16.97 2.93
CA GLN A 11 15.34 18.38 2.55
C GLN A 11 14.13 19.16 3.09
N THR A 12 12.97 18.51 3.21
CA THR A 12 11.74 19.14 3.71
C THR A 12 11.09 18.26 4.79
N PRO A 13 11.75 18.13 5.96
CA PRO A 13 11.39 17.12 6.95
C PRO A 13 10.03 17.35 7.60
N SER A 14 9.57 18.60 7.72
CA SER A 14 8.24 18.92 8.26
C SER A 14 7.10 18.36 7.41
N VAL A 15 7.24 18.39 6.07
CA VAL A 15 6.25 17.80 5.15
C VAL A 15 6.22 16.29 5.29
N TYR A 16 7.38 15.64 5.32
CA TYR A 16 7.47 14.18 5.51
C TYR A 16 6.94 13.73 6.87
N GLN A 17 7.18 14.52 7.93
CA GLN A 17 6.60 14.26 9.26
C GLN A 17 5.07 14.37 9.24
N GLY A 18 4.51 15.33 8.50
CA GLY A 18 3.07 15.43 8.28
C GLY A 18 2.51 14.13 7.67
N LEU A 19 3.11 13.67 6.56
CA LEU A 19 2.72 12.41 5.93
C LEU A 19 2.86 11.20 6.86
N SER A 20 3.94 11.15 7.64
CA SER A 20 4.18 10.06 8.60
C SER A 20 3.12 10.03 9.71
N LYS A 21 2.68 11.20 10.20
CA LYS A 21 1.58 11.31 11.17
C LYS A 21 0.26 10.86 10.56
N THR A 22 -0.05 11.29 9.34
CA THR A 22 -1.25 10.83 8.62
C THR A 22 -1.24 9.31 8.42
N ALA A 23 -0.10 8.73 8.04
CA ALA A 23 0.03 7.28 7.90
C ALA A 23 -0.16 6.53 9.23
N ALA A 24 0.28 7.10 10.35
CA ALA A 24 0.04 6.53 11.68
C ALA A 24 -1.45 6.59 12.07
N GLU A 25 -2.11 7.71 11.81
CA GLU A 25 -3.56 7.85 12.02
C GLU A 25 -4.35 6.84 11.19
N LEU A 26 -4.01 6.68 9.90
CA LEU A 26 -4.68 5.69 9.04
C LEU A 26 -4.53 4.26 9.57
N ARG A 27 -3.37 3.90 10.11
CA ARG A 27 -3.18 2.58 10.74
C ARG A 27 -4.04 2.41 12.00
N ALA A 28 -4.14 3.45 12.84
CA ALA A 28 -4.99 3.41 14.02
C ALA A 28 -6.47 3.24 13.63
N ARG A 29 -6.94 4.02 12.65
CA ARG A 29 -8.31 3.91 12.12
C ARG A 29 -8.60 2.56 11.48
N ALA A 30 -7.64 2.00 10.74
CA ALA A 30 -7.80 0.65 10.21
C ALA A 30 -8.06 -0.37 11.32
N ALA A 31 -7.28 -0.32 12.40
CA ALA A 31 -7.47 -1.19 13.55
C ALA A 31 -8.86 -0.99 14.21
N ASP A 32 -9.30 0.26 14.36
CA ASP A 32 -10.64 0.58 14.90
C ASP A 32 -11.78 0.00 14.03
N THR A 33 -11.56 -0.08 12.71
CA THR A 33 -12.51 -0.69 11.76
C THR A 33 -12.38 -2.21 11.61
N GLY A 34 -11.49 -2.85 12.37
CA GLY A 34 -11.24 -4.30 12.31
C GLY A 34 -10.41 -4.75 11.10
N LEU A 35 -9.81 -3.84 10.33
CA LEU A 35 -8.86 -4.20 9.27
C LEU A 35 -7.55 -4.65 9.91
N SER A 36 -7.08 -5.82 9.49
CA SER A 36 -5.83 -6.38 9.99
C SER A 36 -4.62 -5.58 9.52
N ARG A 37 -3.54 -5.65 10.30
CA ARG A 37 -2.27 -5.05 9.93
C ARG A 37 -1.71 -5.65 8.63
N THR A 38 -1.85 -6.97 8.45
CA THR A 38 -1.40 -7.67 7.24
C THR A 38 -2.18 -7.24 6.00
N THR A 39 -3.49 -7.00 6.09
CA THR A 39 -4.30 -6.47 4.97
C THR A 39 -3.76 -5.12 4.48
N LEU A 40 -3.42 -4.20 5.38
CA LEU A 40 -2.80 -2.92 5.00
C LEU A 40 -1.42 -3.11 4.35
N GLU A 41 -0.63 -4.08 4.83
CA GLU A 41 0.68 -4.34 4.24
C GLU A 41 0.57 -5.01 2.87
N LEU A 42 -0.43 -5.85 2.61
CA LEU A 42 -0.71 -6.37 1.25
C LEU A 42 -1.02 -5.23 0.29
N VAL A 43 -1.85 -4.26 0.68
CA VAL A 43 -2.10 -3.03 -0.10
C VAL A 43 -0.78 -2.30 -0.35
N ASN A 44 0.03 -2.08 0.69
CA ASN A 44 1.29 -1.35 0.53
C ASN A 44 2.27 -2.06 -0.42
N ILE A 45 2.39 -3.39 -0.31
CA ILE A 45 3.23 -4.21 -1.19
C ILE A 45 2.70 -4.14 -2.61
N ARG A 46 1.40 -4.35 -2.83
CA ARG A 46 0.82 -4.39 -4.18
C ARG A 46 0.98 -3.06 -4.90
N VAL A 47 0.67 -1.95 -4.24
CA VAL A 47 0.90 -0.61 -4.81
C VAL A 47 2.37 -0.38 -5.11
N SER A 48 3.26 -0.82 -4.21
CA SER A 48 4.71 -0.68 -4.41
C SER A 48 5.25 -1.54 -5.56
N GLN A 49 4.65 -2.71 -5.83
CA GLN A 49 4.95 -3.54 -7.00
C GLN A 49 4.56 -2.82 -8.29
N LEU A 50 3.34 -2.29 -8.37
CA LEU A 50 2.83 -1.54 -9.53
C LEU A 50 3.69 -0.30 -9.82
N ASN A 51 3.98 0.49 -8.79
CA ASN A 51 4.82 1.68 -8.90
C ASN A 51 6.32 1.39 -9.04
N ARG A 52 6.75 0.13 -8.87
CA ARG A 52 8.16 -0.30 -8.89
C ARG A 52 9.03 0.42 -7.85
N CYS A 53 8.49 0.69 -6.66
CA CYS A 53 9.26 1.31 -5.56
C CYS A 53 10.13 0.28 -4.84
N LEU A 54 11.42 0.20 -5.19
CA LEU A 54 12.40 -0.72 -4.57
C LEU A 54 12.40 -0.65 -3.03
N PHE A 55 12.56 0.55 -2.47
CA PHE A 55 12.66 0.76 -1.03
C PHE A 55 11.36 0.39 -0.30
N CYS A 56 10.22 0.80 -0.85
CA CYS A 56 8.92 0.57 -0.25
C CYS A 56 8.60 -0.93 -0.26
N LEU A 57 8.95 -1.61 -1.36
CA LEU A 57 8.77 -3.05 -1.48
C LEU A 57 9.60 -3.81 -0.43
N ASP A 58 10.87 -3.47 -0.21
CA ASP A 58 11.69 -4.05 0.87
C ASP A 58 11.07 -3.79 2.26
N LEU A 59 10.69 -2.55 2.52
CA LEU A 59 10.14 -2.15 3.81
C LEU A 59 8.84 -2.91 4.14
N HIS A 60 7.87 -2.86 3.25
CA HIS A 60 6.53 -3.40 3.50
C HIS A 60 6.51 -4.93 3.42
N THR A 61 7.35 -5.54 2.59
CA THR A 61 7.54 -7.01 2.61
C THR A 61 8.05 -7.47 3.98
N ARG A 62 9.08 -6.80 4.52
CA ARG A 62 9.62 -7.15 5.83
C ARG A 62 8.58 -6.95 6.94
N VAL A 63 7.89 -5.81 6.94
CA VAL A 63 6.86 -5.53 7.95
C VAL A 63 5.72 -6.54 7.87
N ALA A 64 5.26 -6.91 6.67
CA ALA A 64 4.23 -7.95 6.51
C ALA A 64 4.66 -9.29 7.12
N LEU A 65 5.90 -9.72 6.85
CA LEU A 65 6.47 -10.95 7.42
C LEU A 65 6.60 -10.89 8.95
N GLU A 66 7.00 -9.73 9.50
CA GLU A 66 7.07 -9.50 10.95
C GLU A 66 5.67 -9.58 11.61
N GLU A 67 4.62 -9.20 10.89
CA GLU A 67 3.22 -9.24 11.32
C GLU A 67 2.53 -10.60 11.05
N GLY A 68 3.28 -11.60 10.58
CA GLY A 68 2.79 -12.97 10.39
C GLY A 68 2.22 -13.28 9.00
N GLU A 69 2.40 -12.40 8.02
CA GLU A 69 2.07 -12.73 6.63
C GLU A 69 3.02 -13.81 6.08
N SER A 70 2.55 -14.60 5.12
CA SER A 70 3.33 -15.69 4.53
C SER A 70 4.13 -15.26 3.31
N ALA A 71 5.36 -15.79 3.18
CA ALA A 71 6.17 -15.60 1.99
C ALA A 71 5.47 -16.11 0.71
N GLN A 72 4.67 -17.18 0.82
CA GLN A 72 3.88 -17.72 -0.29
C GLN A 72 2.86 -16.69 -0.80
N ARG A 73 2.05 -16.11 0.08
CA ARG A 73 1.04 -15.11 -0.30
C ARG A 73 1.69 -13.86 -0.90
N ILE A 74 2.79 -13.37 -0.34
CA ILE A 74 3.55 -12.24 -0.92
C ILE A 74 4.06 -12.57 -2.32
N ALA A 75 4.56 -13.80 -2.54
CA ALA A 75 5.08 -14.22 -3.84
C ALA A 75 4.00 -14.28 -4.93
N VAL A 76 2.77 -14.68 -4.59
CA VAL A 76 1.65 -14.75 -5.55
C VAL A 76 0.79 -13.49 -5.58
N LEU A 77 1.07 -12.50 -4.73
CA LEU A 77 0.34 -11.23 -4.68
C LEU A 77 0.23 -10.51 -6.03
N PRO A 78 1.21 -10.55 -6.95
CA PRO A 78 1.04 -9.93 -8.27
C PRO A 78 -0.08 -10.51 -9.13
N VAL A 79 -0.56 -11.71 -8.81
CA VAL A 79 -1.61 -12.47 -9.51
C VAL A 79 -2.71 -12.90 -8.54
N TRP A 80 -2.98 -12.07 -7.54
CA TRP A 80 -3.89 -12.39 -6.43
C TRP A 80 -5.31 -12.74 -6.86
N GLN A 81 -5.77 -12.23 -8.00
CA GLN A 81 -7.10 -12.50 -8.55
C GLN A 81 -7.32 -14.00 -8.78
N GLU A 82 -6.26 -14.70 -9.22
CA GLU A 82 -6.27 -16.14 -9.52
C GLU A 82 -5.98 -17.02 -8.29
N ALA A 83 -5.60 -16.41 -7.16
CA ALA A 83 -5.23 -17.13 -5.95
C ALA A 83 -6.41 -17.21 -4.96
N GLU A 84 -6.78 -18.43 -4.59
CA GLU A 84 -7.76 -18.73 -3.52
C GLU A 84 -7.19 -18.48 -2.10
N LEU A 85 -5.97 -17.93 -2.00
CA LEU A 85 -5.30 -17.71 -0.74
C LEU A 85 -5.77 -16.44 -0.02
N PHE A 86 -6.45 -15.51 -0.70
CA PHE A 86 -6.87 -14.21 -0.17
C PHE A 86 -8.36 -14.19 0.16
N SER A 87 -8.72 -13.67 1.33
CA SER A 87 -10.11 -13.51 1.75
C SER A 87 -10.85 -12.44 0.95
N ASP A 88 -12.18 -12.45 0.96
CA ASP A 88 -12.97 -11.46 0.21
C ASP A 88 -12.67 -10.00 0.62
N VAL A 89 -12.41 -9.76 1.91
CA VAL A 89 -11.98 -8.46 2.44
C VAL A 89 -10.63 -8.04 1.84
N GLU A 90 -9.66 -8.97 1.77
CA GLU A 90 -8.34 -8.70 1.17
C GLU A 90 -8.44 -8.48 -0.34
N ARG A 91 -9.28 -9.25 -1.03
CA ARG A 91 -9.55 -9.09 -2.46
C ARG A 91 -10.19 -7.72 -2.74
N ALA A 92 -11.16 -7.30 -1.94
CA ALA A 92 -11.76 -5.96 -2.03
C ALA A 92 -10.72 -4.86 -1.76
N ALA A 93 -9.85 -5.03 -0.77
CA ALA A 93 -8.76 -4.11 -0.48
C ALA A 93 -7.75 -4.00 -1.63
N LEU A 94 -7.39 -5.12 -2.27
CA LEU A 94 -6.48 -5.15 -3.42
C LEU A 94 -7.12 -4.53 -4.66
N THR A 95 -8.41 -4.76 -4.90
CA THR A 95 -9.17 -4.06 -5.96
C THR A 95 -9.12 -2.54 -5.79
N ILE A 96 -9.35 -2.02 -4.57
CA ILE A 96 -9.19 -0.59 -4.27
C ILE A 96 -7.75 -0.13 -4.54
N ALA A 97 -6.77 -0.91 -4.09
CA ALA A 97 -5.36 -0.56 -4.20
C ALA A 97 -4.89 -0.40 -5.66
N GLU A 98 -5.28 -1.34 -6.54
CA GLU A 98 -4.97 -1.28 -7.97
C GLU A 98 -5.69 -0.09 -8.63
N ALA A 99 -7.00 0.07 -8.40
CA ALA A 99 -7.78 1.16 -9.00
C ALA A 99 -7.30 2.56 -8.60
N VAL A 100 -6.86 2.76 -7.35
CA VAL A 100 -6.27 4.03 -6.90
C VAL A 100 -4.91 4.27 -7.56
N THR A 101 -4.13 3.22 -7.80
CA THR A 101 -2.78 3.33 -8.35
C THR A 101 -2.78 3.56 -9.86
N GLU A 102 -3.68 2.89 -10.58
CA GLU A 102 -3.83 2.91 -12.03
C GLU A 102 -4.95 3.85 -12.49
N VAL A 103 -5.27 4.86 -11.66
CA VAL A 103 -6.40 5.78 -11.83
C VAL A 103 -6.43 6.51 -13.19
N THR A 104 -5.30 6.59 -13.89
CA THR A 104 -5.23 7.18 -15.24
C THR A 104 -5.71 6.24 -16.33
N ASP A 105 -5.61 4.93 -16.10
CA ASP A 105 -5.93 3.90 -17.07
C ASP A 105 -7.31 3.28 -16.78
N HIS A 106 -7.70 3.19 -15.51
CA HIS A 106 -8.97 2.60 -15.08
C HIS A 106 -9.50 3.27 -13.81
N HIS A 107 -10.82 3.38 -13.72
CA HIS A 107 -11.51 3.71 -12.48
C HIS A 107 -12.28 2.47 -12.00
N LEU A 108 -12.62 2.44 -10.71
CA LEU A 108 -13.64 1.49 -10.25
C LEU A 108 -14.93 1.78 -11.00
N THR A 109 -15.40 0.79 -11.76
CA THR A 109 -16.77 0.81 -12.28
C THR A 109 -17.77 0.74 -11.13
N ASP A 110 -19.01 1.18 -11.35
CA ASP A 110 -20.07 1.09 -10.34
C ASP A 110 -20.26 -0.36 -9.87
N GLU A 111 -20.18 -1.33 -10.78
CA GLU A 111 -20.26 -2.77 -10.47
C GLU A 111 -19.13 -3.22 -9.54
N GLN A 112 -17.88 -2.85 -9.84
CA GLN A 112 -16.74 -3.17 -8.98
C GLN A 112 -16.86 -2.48 -7.63
N TYR A 113 -17.33 -1.23 -7.59
CA TYR A 113 -17.55 -0.52 -6.34
C TYR A 113 -18.63 -1.19 -5.49
N THR A 114 -19.74 -1.61 -6.10
CA THR A 114 -20.78 -2.40 -5.42
C THR A 114 -20.21 -3.70 -4.86
N ALA A 115 -19.45 -4.47 -5.65
CA ALA A 115 -18.83 -5.72 -5.19
C ALA A 115 -17.85 -5.50 -4.02
N VAL A 116 -17.06 -4.42 -4.06
CA VAL A 116 -16.19 -4.02 -2.95
C VAL A 116 -17.00 -3.70 -1.68
N ARG A 117 -18.14 -3.04 -1.82
CA ARG A 117 -19.04 -2.67 -0.70
C ARG A 117 -19.80 -3.87 -0.10
N GLU A 118 -19.86 -5.02 -0.78
CA GLU A 118 -20.43 -6.24 -0.21
C GLU A 118 -19.60 -6.81 0.95
N HIS A 119 -18.29 -6.52 0.97
CA HIS A 119 -17.34 -7.09 1.93
C HIS A 119 -16.73 -6.07 2.91
N LEU A 120 -16.87 -4.78 2.63
CA LEU A 120 -16.29 -3.71 3.43
C LEU A 120 -17.38 -2.80 4.00
N SER A 121 -17.12 -2.12 5.12
CA SER A 121 -17.91 -0.97 5.59
C SER A 121 -17.48 0.34 4.92
N ASP A 122 -18.27 1.41 5.05
CA ASP A 122 -17.89 2.73 4.51
C ASP A 122 -16.58 3.23 5.12
N ASP A 123 -16.39 3.01 6.43
CA ASP A 123 -15.16 3.39 7.14
C ASP A 123 -13.95 2.58 6.63
N GLN A 124 -14.12 1.28 6.38
CA GLN A 124 -13.06 0.43 5.83
C GLN A 124 -12.67 0.86 4.41
N VAL A 125 -13.65 1.15 3.55
CA VAL A 125 -13.39 1.67 2.20
C VAL A 125 -12.63 2.99 2.28
N SER A 126 -13.08 3.93 3.12
CA SER A 126 -12.41 5.22 3.32
C SER A 126 -10.94 5.04 3.73
N VAL A 127 -10.68 4.20 4.73
CA VAL A 127 -9.32 3.91 5.22
C VAL A 127 -8.45 3.26 4.14
N LEU A 128 -8.99 2.31 3.37
CA LEU A 128 -8.26 1.61 2.32
C LEU A 128 -7.91 2.54 1.15
N VAL A 129 -8.85 3.38 0.70
CA VAL A 129 -8.60 4.40 -0.33
C VAL A 129 -7.51 5.36 0.13
N TRP A 130 -7.63 5.91 1.35
CA TRP A 130 -6.60 6.79 1.91
C TRP A 130 -5.24 6.10 2.06
N SER A 131 -5.23 4.82 2.46
CA SER A 131 -4.00 4.04 2.58
C SER A 131 -3.33 3.85 1.23
N ALA A 132 -4.09 3.50 0.18
CA ALA A 132 -3.60 3.36 -1.18
C ALA A 132 -3.03 4.69 -1.74
N ILE A 133 -3.70 5.82 -1.48
CA ILE A 133 -3.20 7.18 -1.83
C ILE A 133 -1.89 7.47 -1.08
N MET A 134 -1.84 7.13 0.20
CA MET A 134 -0.69 7.40 1.05
C MET A 134 0.55 6.61 0.60
N ILE A 135 0.42 5.31 0.32
CA ILE A 135 1.55 4.53 -0.20
C ILE A 135 1.97 4.98 -1.61
N ASN A 136 1.03 5.39 -2.47
CA ASN A 136 1.34 6.04 -3.74
C ASN A 136 2.22 7.30 -3.56
N THR A 137 1.95 8.08 -2.51
CA THR A 137 2.74 9.26 -2.14
C THR A 137 4.14 8.87 -1.68
N PHE A 138 4.27 7.90 -0.77
CA PHE A 138 5.58 7.42 -0.30
C PHE A 138 6.40 6.76 -1.40
N ASN A 139 5.76 6.03 -2.32
CA ASN A 139 6.40 5.48 -3.50
C ASN A 139 7.05 6.58 -4.35
N ARG A 140 6.32 7.66 -4.66
CA ARG A 140 6.82 8.81 -5.43
C ARG A 140 8.00 9.49 -4.76
N ILE A 141 7.90 9.73 -3.44
CA ILE A 141 9.01 10.27 -2.63
C ILE A 141 10.24 9.38 -2.79
N SER A 142 10.06 8.07 -2.62
CA SER A 142 11.20 7.17 -2.55
C SER A 142 11.86 6.91 -3.90
N ILE A 143 11.06 6.78 -4.96
CA ILE A 143 11.53 6.62 -6.34
C ILE A 143 12.33 7.84 -6.78
N LEU A 144 11.78 9.05 -6.56
CA LEU A 144 12.43 10.28 -7.01
C LEU A 144 13.70 10.60 -6.21
N SER A 145 13.72 10.24 -4.92
CA SER A 145 14.92 10.32 -4.05
C SER A 145 15.93 9.19 -4.29
N ARG A 146 15.58 8.12 -5.01
CA ARG A 146 16.40 6.89 -5.15
C ARG A 146 16.90 6.34 -3.81
N HIS A 147 15.98 6.13 -2.86
CA HIS A 147 16.37 5.52 -1.58
C HIS A 147 16.96 4.11 -1.78
N PRO A 148 18.12 3.82 -1.19
CA PRO A 148 18.74 2.51 -1.29
C PRO A 148 18.10 1.53 -0.30
N ILE A 149 18.23 0.24 -0.59
CA ILE A 149 17.97 -0.84 0.37
C ILE A 149 19.30 -1.37 0.91
N LYS A 150 19.26 -1.97 2.10
CA LYS A 150 20.42 -2.68 2.67
C LYS A 150 20.27 -4.16 2.39
N ARG A 151 21.36 -4.83 1.99
CA ARG A 151 21.41 -6.29 1.95
C ARG A 151 21.26 -6.82 3.39
N ARG A 152 20.44 -7.85 3.56
CA ARG A 152 20.19 -8.51 4.85
C ARG A 152 20.49 -10.00 4.69
#